data_AF-G0N1A0-F1
#
_entry.id   AF-G0N1A0-F1
#
_cell.length_a   1.000
_cell.length_b   1.000
_cell.length_c   1.000
_cell.angle_alpha   90.00
_cell.angle_beta   90.00
_cell.angle_gamma   90.00
#
_symmetry.space_group_name_H-M   'P 1'
#
loop_
_entity.id
_entity.type
_entity.pdbx_description
1 polymer ?
#
loop_
_entity_poly.entity_id
_entity_poly.type
_entity_poly.pdbx_seq_one_letter_code
_entity_poly.pdbx_strand_id
1 'polypeptide(L)'
;MYNQRQGARQEEDRISVFEEPPRRPPGIVCSPMVELEIRLEESERRFRHVELSRAEAEARANFFSHTCRKQVDEIHKLEETNKLMLASIKKRSSNEDALYRQLAKKDEEIAAKDAEIAAKEAELGRQIAAIREAFVEVGRCPACWEHMEAPQVTAGCGHTFCQDCMAKCRAEELPCPVCRGVVRRPVRNFGLADLLGRLAGVLARRW
;
A
#
# COMPACT_ATOMS: atom_id res chain seq x y z
N MET A 1 -32.12 13.35 -4.88
CA MET A 1 -33.34 13.09 -5.69
C MET A 1 -34.55 13.81 -5.08
N TYR A 2 -34.52 15.15 -5.06
CA TYR A 2 -35.53 15.96 -4.35
C TYR A 2 -36.49 16.73 -5.28
N ASN A 3 -36.44 16.48 -6.60
CA ASN A 3 -37.08 17.33 -7.59
C ASN A 3 -38.18 16.68 -8.46
N GLN A 4 -38.66 15.47 -8.14
CA GLN A 4 -39.76 14.84 -8.90
C GLN A 4 -41.12 14.86 -8.18
N ARG A 5 -41.19 15.35 -6.94
CA ARG A 5 -42.46 15.42 -6.18
C ARG A 5 -43.30 16.69 -6.46
N GLN A 6 -42.83 17.60 -7.31
CA GLN A 6 -43.54 18.87 -7.57
C GLN A 6 -44.44 18.86 -8.81
N GLY A 7 -44.32 17.87 -9.71
CA GLY A 7 -45.14 17.80 -10.92
C GLY A 7 -46.54 17.19 -10.74
N ALA A 8 -46.77 16.43 -9.66
CA ALA A 8 -48.01 15.67 -9.47
C ALA A 8 -49.08 16.38 -8.62
N ARG A 9 -48.86 17.64 -8.21
CA ARG A 9 -49.80 18.39 -7.34
C ARG A 9 -50.71 19.38 -8.07
N GLN A 10 -50.69 19.44 -9.40
CA GLN A 10 -51.48 20.44 -10.13
C GLN A 10 -52.69 19.89 -10.89
N GLU A 11 -53.01 18.60 -10.74
CA GLU A 11 -54.08 17.97 -11.53
C GLU A 11 -55.21 17.35 -10.71
N GLU A 12 -55.25 17.61 -9.39
CA GLU A 12 -56.30 17.08 -8.50
C GLU A 12 -57.47 18.05 -8.22
N ASP A 13 -57.37 19.33 -8.59
CA ASP A 13 -58.41 20.34 -8.34
C ASP A 13 -59.25 20.69 -9.57
N ARG A 14 -59.65 19.68 -10.35
CA ARG A 14 -60.81 19.79 -11.25
C ARG A 14 -61.95 18.95 -10.70
N ILE A 15 -62.42 19.31 -9.50
CA ILE A 15 -63.78 18.98 -9.11
C ILE A 15 -64.67 19.62 -10.18
N SER A 16 -65.31 18.82 -11.02
CA SER A 16 -66.38 19.28 -11.89
C SER A 16 -67.44 19.90 -10.98
N VAL A 17 -67.44 21.23 -10.88
CA VAL A 17 -68.49 21.96 -10.18
C VAL A 17 -69.79 21.54 -10.83
N PHE A 18 -70.59 20.77 -10.08
CA PHE A 18 -71.92 20.38 -10.50
C PHE A 18 -72.72 21.69 -10.59
N GLU A 19 -72.89 22.24 -11.79
CA GLU A 19 -73.84 23.33 -12.01
C GLU A 19 -75.21 22.80 -11.56
N GLU A 20 -75.74 23.38 -10.48
CA GLU A 20 -77.09 23.08 -10.03
C GLU A 20 -78.05 23.27 -11.23
N PRO A 21 -78.95 22.31 -11.50
CA PRO A 21 -79.93 22.50 -12.55
C PRO A 21 -80.73 23.79 -12.28
N PRO A 22 -81.12 24.54 -13.32
CA PRO A 22 -81.82 25.81 -13.15
C PRO A 22 -83.05 25.61 -12.25
N ARG A 23 -83.08 26.32 -11.13
CA ARG A 23 -84.19 26.22 -10.17
C ARG A 23 -85.47 26.68 -10.86
N ARG A 24 -86.53 25.87 -10.74
CA ARG A 24 -87.83 26.13 -11.37
C ARG A 24 -88.35 27.52 -10.91
N PRO A 25 -88.77 28.42 -11.82
CA PRO A 25 -89.36 29.69 -11.41
C PRO A 25 -90.66 29.42 -10.61
N PRO A 26 -90.89 30.15 -9.50
CA PRO A 26 -92.06 29.91 -8.64
C PRO A 26 -93.37 30.20 -9.39
N GLY A 27 -94.29 29.23 -9.42
CA GLY A 27 -95.67 29.42 -9.92
C GLY A 27 -96.09 28.58 -11.14
N ILE A 28 -95.21 27.79 -11.75
CA ILE A 28 -95.57 26.90 -12.87
C ILE A 28 -95.80 25.47 -12.37
N VAL A 29 -97.06 25.02 -12.39
CA VAL A 29 -97.45 23.63 -12.08
C VAL A 29 -97.23 22.79 -13.34
N CYS A 30 -96.24 21.90 -13.33
CA CYS A 30 -96.05 20.92 -14.40
C CYS A 30 -97.12 19.83 -14.34
N SER A 31 -97.47 19.27 -15.49
CA SER A 31 -98.26 18.02 -15.53
C SER A 31 -97.51 16.91 -14.79
N PRO A 32 -98.20 16.00 -14.08
CA PRO A 32 -97.57 14.86 -13.40
C PRO A 32 -96.63 14.03 -14.30
N MET A 33 -96.91 13.97 -15.62
CA MET A 33 -96.01 13.32 -16.59
C MET A 33 -94.68 14.07 -16.75
N VAL A 34 -94.71 15.39 -16.86
CA VAL A 34 -93.51 16.23 -17.01
C VAL A 34 -92.66 16.19 -15.72
N GLU A 35 -93.30 16.06 -14.56
CA GLU A 35 -92.61 15.91 -13.27
C GLU A 35 -91.86 14.57 -13.15
N LEU A 36 -92.42 13.51 -13.72
CA LEU A 36 -91.78 12.19 -13.77
C LEU A 36 -90.62 12.16 -14.76
N GLU A 37 -90.74 12.80 -15.92
CA GLU A 37 -89.66 12.93 -16.92
C GLU A 37 -88.45 13.68 -16.34
N ILE A 38 -88.67 14.80 -15.65
CA ILE A 38 -87.60 15.56 -14.98
C ILE A 38 -86.89 14.68 -13.93
N ARG A 39 -87.65 13.93 -13.12
CA ARG A 39 -87.09 13.02 -12.11
C ARG A 39 -86.29 11.88 -12.73
N LEU A 40 -86.75 11.33 -13.86
CA LEU A 40 -86.05 10.29 -14.59
C LEU A 40 -84.71 10.83 -15.13
N GLU A 41 -84.72 11.99 -15.78
CA GLU A 41 -83.51 12.66 -16.27
C GLU A 41 -82.52 12.99 -15.15
N GLU A 42 -83.00 13.49 -14.00
CA GLU A 42 -82.16 13.73 -12.82
C GLU A 42 -81.54 12.43 -12.28
N SER A 43 -82.30 11.33 -12.27
CA SER A 43 -81.81 10.01 -11.84
C SER A 43 -80.75 9.47 -12.81
N GLU A 44 -80.95 9.63 -14.12
CA GLU A 44 -80.00 9.22 -15.15
C GLU A 44 -78.72 10.04 -15.13
N ARG A 45 -78.80 11.35 -14.84
CA ARG A 45 -77.62 12.20 -14.62
C ARG A 45 -76.83 11.78 -13.38
N ARG A 46 -77.51 11.50 -12.27
CA ARG A 46 -76.87 10.99 -11.04
C ARG A 46 -76.21 9.64 -11.29
N PHE A 47 -76.87 8.74 -12.02
CA PHE A 47 -76.32 7.44 -12.38
C PHE A 47 -75.04 7.58 -13.23
N ARG A 48 -75.08 8.41 -14.29
CA ARG A 48 -73.90 8.72 -15.11
C ARG A 48 -72.75 9.33 -14.30
N HIS A 49 -73.04 10.21 -13.35
CA HIS A 49 -72.02 10.80 -12.47
C HIS A 49 -71.36 9.75 -11.56
N VAL A 50 -72.16 8.84 -10.99
CA VAL A 50 -71.63 7.74 -10.16
C VAL A 50 -70.77 6.80 -10.99
N GLU A 51 -71.17 6.48 -12.23
CA GLU A 51 -70.36 5.66 -13.14
C GLU A 51 -69.03 6.32 -13.52
N LEU A 52 -69.04 7.62 -13.85
CA LEU A 52 -67.83 8.39 -14.14
C LEU A 52 -66.90 8.44 -12.92
N SER A 53 -67.43 8.75 -11.74
CA SER A 53 -66.65 8.80 -10.49
C SER A 53 -66.02 7.45 -10.15
N ARG A 54 -66.76 6.36 -10.40
CA ARG A 54 -66.26 4.99 -10.23
C ARG A 54 -65.14 4.69 -11.23
N ALA A 55 -65.32 5.05 -12.50
CA ALA A 55 -64.31 4.85 -13.54
C ALA A 55 -63.02 5.65 -13.24
N GLU A 56 -63.12 6.88 -12.75
CA GLU A 56 -61.98 7.68 -12.32
C GLU A 56 -61.25 7.08 -11.11
N ALA A 57 -62.00 6.59 -10.11
CA ALA A 57 -61.43 5.91 -8.96
C ALA A 57 -60.71 4.61 -9.35
N GLU A 58 -61.30 3.82 -10.25
CA GLU A 58 -60.68 2.61 -10.82
C GLU A 58 -59.42 2.96 -11.63
N ALA A 59 -59.43 4.03 -12.42
CA ALA A 59 -58.26 4.50 -13.17
C ALA A 59 -57.12 4.95 -12.24
N ARG A 60 -57.41 5.71 -11.18
CA ARG A 60 -56.43 6.11 -10.16
C ARG A 60 -55.84 4.90 -9.43
N ALA A 61 -56.69 3.94 -9.04
CA ALA A 61 -56.24 2.72 -8.38
C ALA A 61 -55.33 1.88 -9.30
N ASN A 62 -55.67 1.75 -10.58
CA ASN A 62 -54.86 1.04 -11.57
C ASN A 62 -53.51 1.72 -11.81
N PHE A 63 -53.50 3.06 -11.91
CA PHE A 63 -52.27 3.83 -12.06
C PHE A 63 -51.35 3.69 -10.84
N PHE A 64 -51.91 3.78 -9.63
CA PHE A 64 -51.17 3.57 -8.39
C PHE A 64 -50.61 2.15 -8.29
N SER A 65 -51.41 1.12 -8.57
CA SER A 65 -50.99 -0.28 -8.58
C SER A 65 -49.84 -0.55 -9.56
N HIS A 66 -49.92 0.01 -10.77
CA HIS A 66 -48.87 -0.10 -11.78
C HIS A 66 -47.58 0.61 -11.35
N THR A 67 -47.70 1.79 -10.73
CA THR A 67 -46.54 2.54 -10.21
C THR A 67 -45.84 1.80 -9.09
N CYS A 68 -46.59 1.27 -8.11
CA CYS A 68 -46.02 0.44 -7.04
C CYS A 68 -45.33 -0.80 -7.58
N ARG A 69 -45.91 -1.46 -8.59
CA ARG A 69 -45.30 -2.64 -9.24
C ARG A 69 -43.96 -2.31 -9.87
N LYS A 70 -43.88 -1.21 -10.62
CA LYS A 70 -42.61 -0.74 -11.21
C LYS A 70 -41.55 -0.45 -10.15
N GLN A 71 -41.94 0.16 -9.04
CA GLN A 71 -41.01 0.45 -7.94
C GLN A 71 -40.50 -0.83 -7.27
N VAL A 72 -41.38 -1.83 -7.07
CA VAL A 72 -40.99 -3.15 -6.53
C VAL A 72 -40.02 -3.85 -7.48
N ASP A 73 -40.27 -3.82 -8.79
CA ASP A 73 -39.37 -4.38 -9.80
C ASP A 73 -37.99 -3.70 -9.79
N GLU A 74 -37.93 -2.37 -9.60
CA GLU A 74 -36.68 -1.64 -9.44
C GLU A 74 -35.94 -2.02 -8.15
N ILE A 75 -36.65 -2.18 -7.03
CA ILE A 75 -36.06 -2.63 -5.76
C ILE A 75 -35.44 -4.00 -5.94
N HIS A 76 -36.14 -4.96 -6.55
CA HIS A 76 -35.59 -6.29 -6.79
C HIS A 76 -34.34 -6.26 -7.68
N LYS A 77 -34.31 -5.40 -8.70
CA LYS A 77 -33.09 -5.21 -9.52
C LYS A 77 -31.94 -4.66 -8.69
N LEU A 78 -32.19 -3.69 -7.80
CA LEU A 78 -31.18 -3.13 -6.91
C LEU A 78 -30.69 -4.16 -5.86
N GLU A 79 -31.57 -5.02 -5.36
CA GLU A 79 -31.18 -6.10 -4.46
C GLU A 79 -30.23 -7.08 -5.16
N GLU A 80 -30.50 -7.44 -6.41
CA GLU A 80 -29.62 -8.31 -7.19
C GLU A 80 -28.26 -7.66 -7.49
N THR A 81 -28.24 -6.37 -7.86
CA THR A 81 -26.95 -5.67 -8.06
C THR A 81 -26.16 -5.56 -6.76
N ASN A 82 -26.82 -5.28 -5.63
CA ASN A 82 -26.18 -5.26 -4.31
C ASN A 82 -25.59 -6.62 -3.92
N LYS A 83 -26.30 -7.72 -4.19
CA LYS A 83 -25.77 -9.08 -3.96
C LYS A 83 -24.49 -9.33 -4.74
N LEU A 84 -24.46 -8.97 -6.03
CA LEU A 84 -23.27 -9.11 -6.88
C LEU A 84 -22.10 -8.24 -6.42
N MET A 85 -22.38 -7.00 -6.00
CA MET A 85 -21.37 -6.10 -5.44
C MET A 85 -20.77 -6.67 -4.15
N LEU A 86 -21.59 -7.17 -3.23
CA LEU A 86 -21.12 -7.78 -1.98
C LEU A 86 -20.26 -9.02 -2.24
N ALA A 87 -20.62 -9.86 -3.21
CA ALA A 87 -19.79 -10.99 -3.61
C ALA A 87 -18.41 -10.54 -4.13
N SER A 88 -18.38 -9.47 -4.92
CA SER A 88 -17.14 -8.89 -5.44
C SER A 88 -16.27 -8.27 -4.34
N ILE A 89 -16.87 -7.61 -3.34
CA ILE A 89 -16.16 -7.07 -2.17
C ILE A 89 -15.54 -8.20 -1.36
N LYS A 90 -16.30 -9.26 -1.05
CA LYS A 90 -15.81 -10.43 -0.32
C LYS A 90 -14.63 -11.08 -1.02
N LYS A 91 -14.70 -11.22 -2.36
CA LYS A 91 -13.60 -11.75 -3.15
C LYS A 91 -12.35 -10.89 -3.06
N ARG A 92 -12.49 -9.56 -3.15
CA ARG A 92 -11.35 -8.62 -3.00
C ARG A 92 -10.72 -8.71 -1.61
N SER A 93 -11.53 -8.73 -0.55
CA SER A 93 -11.06 -8.92 0.82
C SER A 93 -10.30 -10.24 0.99
N SER A 94 -10.80 -11.34 0.44
CA SER A 94 -10.07 -12.62 0.47
C SER A 94 -8.73 -12.58 -0.28
N ASN A 95 -8.65 -11.82 -1.38
CA ASN A 95 -7.39 -11.64 -2.11
C ASN A 95 -6.39 -10.78 -1.31
N GLU A 96 -6.89 -9.75 -0.63
CA GLU A 96 -6.11 -8.88 0.24
C GLU A 96 -5.51 -9.68 1.42
N ASP A 97 -6.30 -10.52 2.07
CA ASP A 97 -5.83 -11.44 3.11
C ASP A 97 -4.74 -12.39 2.59
N ALA A 98 -4.89 -12.88 1.36
CA ALA A 98 -3.88 -13.73 0.74
C ALA A 98 -2.58 -12.95 0.47
N LEU A 99 -2.67 -11.68 0.08
CA LEU A 99 -1.51 -10.80 -0.12
C LEU A 99 -0.77 -10.54 1.19
N TYR A 100 -1.49 -10.25 2.28
CA TYR A 100 -0.87 -10.06 3.60
C TYR A 100 -0.13 -11.31 4.08
N ARG A 101 -0.66 -12.51 3.83
CA ARG A 101 0.06 -13.76 4.13
C ARG A 101 1.31 -13.94 3.29
N GLN A 102 1.29 -13.51 2.03
CA GLN A 102 2.50 -13.55 1.19
C GLN A 102 3.56 -12.56 1.69
N LEU A 103 3.15 -11.35 2.09
CA LEU A 103 4.05 -10.36 2.68
C LEU A 103 4.71 -10.89 3.95
N ALA A 104 3.95 -11.49 4.86
CA ALA A 104 4.51 -12.08 6.08
C ALA A 104 5.58 -13.16 5.78
N LYS A 105 5.36 -14.01 4.78
CA LYS A 105 6.37 -14.98 4.34
C LYS A 105 7.62 -14.32 3.77
N LYS A 106 7.46 -13.21 3.03
CA LYS A 106 8.59 -12.44 2.52
C LYS A 106 9.38 -11.77 3.63
N ASP A 107 8.70 -11.27 4.66
CA ASP A 107 9.36 -10.70 5.83
C ASP A 107 10.18 -11.77 6.58
N GLU A 108 9.65 -12.99 6.72
CA GLU A 108 10.40 -14.15 7.25
C GLU A 108 11.63 -14.51 6.39
N GLU A 109 11.48 -14.53 5.06
CA GLU A 109 12.58 -14.77 4.12
C GLU A 109 13.67 -13.68 4.23
N ILE A 110 13.28 -12.41 4.33
CA ILE A 110 14.20 -11.27 4.49
C ILE A 110 14.94 -11.39 5.82
N ALA A 111 14.23 -11.63 6.93
CA ALA A 111 14.85 -11.79 8.24
C ALA A 111 15.87 -12.94 8.27
N ALA A 112 15.59 -14.05 7.58
CA ALA A 112 16.54 -15.15 7.43
C ALA A 112 17.79 -14.74 6.64
N LYS A 113 17.63 -13.93 5.59
CA LYS A 113 18.76 -13.42 4.79
C LYS A 113 19.58 -12.38 5.55
N ASP A 114 18.95 -11.50 6.32
CA ASP A 114 19.64 -10.53 7.16
C ASP A 114 20.49 -11.23 8.23
N ALA A 115 19.97 -12.30 8.84
CA ALA A 115 20.74 -13.13 9.77
C ALA A 115 21.95 -13.81 9.08
N GLU A 116 21.78 -14.29 7.84
CA GLU A 116 22.87 -14.88 7.05
C GLU A 116 23.96 -13.84 6.74
N ILE A 117 23.57 -12.63 6.33
CA ILE A 117 24.50 -11.51 6.06
C ILE A 117 25.25 -11.14 7.34
N ALA A 118 24.56 -10.93 8.45
CA ALA A 118 25.18 -10.59 9.73
C ALA A 118 26.20 -11.65 10.18
N ALA A 119 25.91 -12.93 9.99
CA ALA A 119 26.85 -14.01 10.28
C ALA A 119 28.11 -13.95 9.40
N LYS A 120 27.94 -13.64 8.10
CA LYS A 120 29.05 -13.48 7.15
C LYS A 120 29.90 -12.25 7.46
N GLU A 121 29.29 -11.14 7.82
CA GLU A 121 29.98 -9.92 8.24
C GLU A 121 30.79 -10.15 9.51
N ALA A 122 30.23 -10.87 10.49
CA ALA A 122 30.96 -11.23 11.71
C ALA A 122 32.17 -12.14 11.43
N GLU A 123 32.02 -13.11 10.52
CA GLU A 123 33.13 -13.98 10.09
C GLU A 123 34.22 -13.19 9.36
N LEU A 124 33.84 -12.36 8.38
CA LEU A 124 34.78 -11.51 7.66
C LEU A 124 35.49 -10.54 8.62
N GLY A 125 34.77 -9.98 9.59
CA GLY A 125 35.32 -9.12 10.64
C GLY A 125 36.40 -9.83 11.47
N ARG A 126 36.18 -11.09 11.86
CA ARG A 126 37.20 -11.91 12.55
C ARG A 126 38.43 -12.14 11.68
N GLN A 127 38.23 -12.46 10.40
CA GLN A 127 39.34 -12.69 9.47
C GLN A 127 40.17 -11.42 9.24
N ILE A 128 39.52 -10.27 9.06
CA ILE A 128 40.21 -8.97 8.93
C ILE A 128 40.97 -8.64 10.22
N ALA A 129 40.41 -8.89 11.40
CA ALA A 129 41.09 -8.67 12.67
C ALA A 129 42.36 -9.54 12.79
N ALA A 130 42.27 -10.83 12.45
CA ALA A 130 43.42 -11.74 12.45
C ALA A 130 44.51 -11.30 11.46
N ILE A 131 44.12 -10.87 10.25
CA ILE A 131 45.06 -10.33 9.25
C ILE A 131 45.72 -9.04 9.75
N ARG A 132 44.99 -8.15 10.42
CA ARG A 132 45.54 -6.92 11.02
C ARG A 132 46.59 -7.24 12.07
N GLU A 133 46.31 -8.19 12.96
CA GLU A 133 47.27 -8.62 13.99
C GLU A 133 48.53 -9.21 13.35
N ALA A 134 48.38 -10.13 12.38
CA ALA A 134 49.51 -10.69 11.65
C ALA A 134 50.32 -9.61 10.90
N PHE A 135 49.66 -8.62 10.32
CA PHE A 135 50.31 -7.49 9.64
C PHE A 135 51.16 -6.65 10.61
N VAL A 136 50.63 -6.37 11.81
CA VAL A 136 51.38 -5.65 12.85
C VAL A 136 52.62 -6.44 13.26
N GLU A 137 52.47 -7.74 13.52
CA GLU A 137 53.58 -8.58 13.98
C GLU A 137 54.65 -8.82 12.90
N VAL A 138 54.26 -9.15 11.67
CA VAL A 138 55.21 -9.36 10.55
C VAL A 138 55.94 -8.06 10.20
N GLY A 139 55.26 -6.93 10.30
CA GLY A 139 55.84 -5.62 10.05
C GLY A 139 56.63 -5.04 11.23
N ARG A 140 56.65 -5.68 12.40
CA ARG A 140 57.31 -5.13 13.60
C ARG A 140 58.83 -5.26 13.51
N CYS A 141 59.53 -4.15 13.66
CA CYS A 141 60.99 -4.12 13.73
C CYS A 141 61.45 -4.65 15.09
N PRO A 142 62.31 -5.69 15.17
CA PRO A 142 62.81 -6.20 16.47
C PRO A 142 63.75 -5.24 17.21
N ALA A 143 64.23 -4.18 16.57
CA ALA A 143 65.14 -3.21 17.16
C ALA A 143 64.41 -2.03 17.83
N CYS A 144 63.40 -1.46 17.15
CA CYS A 144 62.65 -0.30 17.66
C CYS A 144 61.21 -0.62 18.07
N TRP A 145 60.71 -1.83 17.82
CA TRP A 145 59.34 -2.30 18.12
C TRP A 145 58.21 -1.56 17.38
N GLU A 146 58.57 -0.66 16.47
CA GLU A 146 57.66 0.05 15.55
C GLU A 146 57.52 -0.68 14.21
N HIS A 147 56.56 -0.24 13.39
CA HIS A 147 56.35 -0.82 12.05
C HIS A 147 57.52 -0.48 11.11
N MET A 148 57.99 -1.46 10.34
CA MET A 148 59.18 -1.32 9.49
C MET A 148 58.92 -0.43 8.29
N GLU A 149 59.54 0.74 8.29
CA GLU A 149 59.71 1.55 7.09
C GLU A 149 60.97 1.14 6.33
N ALA A 150 60.83 0.89 5.03
CA ALA A 150 61.90 0.46 4.13
C ALA A 150 62.76 -0.69 4.72
N PRO A 151 62.17 -1.87 4.98
CA PRO A 151 62.85 -2.98 5.66
C PRO A 151 64.17 -3.36 4.98
N GLN A 152 65.21 -3.54 5.79
CA GLN A 152 66.55 -3.96 5.35
C GLN A 152 66.93 -5.28 6.00
N VAL A 153 67.43 -6.22 5.20
CA VAL A 153 67.89 -7.53 5.63
C VAL A 153 69.41 -7.56 5.80
N THR A 154 69.89 -8.16 6.87
CA THR A 154 71.33 -8.39 7.10
C THR A 154 71.79 -9.62 6.31
N ALA A 155 72.69 -9.44 5.33
CA ALA A 155 73.13 -10.53 4.44
C ALA A 155 73.76 -11.74 5.14
N GLY A 156 74.36 -11.55 6.33
CA GLY A 156 75.02 -12.62 7.08
C GLY A 156 74.10 -13.51 7.93
N CYS A 157 72.94 -12.99 8.38
CA CYS A 157 72.06 -13.71 9.30
C CYS A 157 70.57 -13.68 8.94
N GLY A 158 70.16 -12.93 7.91
CA GLY A 158 68.79 -12.90 7.41
C GLY A 158 67.78 -12.10 8.25
N HIS A 159 68.17 -11.55 9.40
CA HIS A 159 67.28 -10.70 10.20
C HIS A 159 67.02 -9.35 9.53
N THR A 160 65.77 -8.89 9.61
CA THR A 160 65.28 -7.68 8.95
C THR A 160 64.93 -6.60 9.97
N PHE A 161 65.28 -5.35 9.68
CA PHE A 161 65.02 -4.18 10.53
C PHE A 161 64.57 -2.98 9.68
N CYS A 162 64.06 -1.94 10.34
CA CYS A 162 63.80 -0.66 9.67
C CYS A 162 65.09 -0.03 9.11
N GLN A 163 65.00 0.78 8.06
CA GLN A 163 66.17 1.43 7.45
C GLN A 163 67.00 2.20 8.47
N ASP A 164 66.37 2.97 9.35
CA ASP A 164 67.04 3.79 10.36
C ASP A 164 67.72 2.95 11.43
N CYS A 165 67.06 1.87 11.86
CA CYS A 165 67.56 0.90 12.82
C CYS A 165 68.82 0.23 12.29
N MET A 166 68.80 -0.15 11.01
CA MET A 166 69.94 -0.74 10.33
C MET A 166 71.09 0.26 10.15
N ALA A 167 70.77 1.52 9.84
CA ALA A 167 71.78 2.58 9.72
C ALA A 167 72.51 2.81 11.05
N LYS A 168 71.78 2.87 12.18
CA LYS A 168 72.36 2.96 13.53
C LYS A 168 73.27 1.78 13.85
N CYS A 169 72.79 0.55 13.61
CA CYS A 169 73.61 -0.65 13.86
C CYS A 169 74.94 -0.63 13.09
N ARG A 170 74.95 -0.07 11.88
CA ARG A 170 76.18 0.08 11.10
C ARG A 170 77.08 1.20 11.57
N ALA A 171 76.51 2.35 11.92
CA ALA A 171 77.27 3.52 12.33
C ALA A 171 78.01 3.28 13.65
N GLU A 172 77.38 2.54 14.56
CA GLU A 172 77.89 2.25 15.90
C GLU A 172 78.52 0.84 16.01
N GLU A 173 78.66 0.13 14.89
CA GLU A 173 79.17 -1.25 14.81
C GLU A 173 78.46 -2.24 15.77
N LEU A 174 77.17 -1.99 16.05
CA LEU A 174 76.38 -2.83 16.94
C LEU A 174 76.10 -4.20 16.31
N PRO A 175 76.12 -5.27 17.13
CA PRO A 175 75.75 -6.60 16.65
C PRO A 175 74.26 -6.68 16.35
N CYS A 176 73.85 -7.68 15.56
CA CYS A 176 72.46 -7.92 15.21
C CYS A 176 71.60 -8.05 16.48
N PRO A 177 70.52 -7.25 16.64
CA PRO A 177 69.65 -7.30 17.82
C PRO A 177 69.02 -8.67 18.12
N VAL A 178 68.93 -9.56 17.11
CA VAL A 178 68.28 -10.87 17.25
C VAL A 178 69.29 -11.98 17.54
N CYS A 179 70.34 -12.12 16.73
CA CYS A 179 71.28 -13.25 16.85
C CYS A 179 72.71 -12.84 17.28
N ARG A 180 72.95 -11.55 17.52
CA ARG A 180 74.26 -10.98 17.86
C ARG A 180 75.37 -11.15 16.81
N GLY A 181 75.03 -11.62 15.61
CA GLY A 181 75.97 -11.69 14.48
C GLY A 181 76.36 -10.32 13.93
N VAL A 182 77.45 -10.25 13.18
CA VAL A 182 77.96 -8.99 12.61
C VAL A 182 77.03 -8.46 11.52
N VAL A 183 76.60 -7.21 11.63
CA VAL A 183 75.77 -6.54 10.63
C VAL A 183 76.66 -6.00 9.51
N ARG A 184 76.69 -6.70 8.36
CA ARG A 184 77.45 -6.27 7.16
C ARG A 184 76.53 -6.17 5.95
N ARG A 185 76.73 -5.09 5.18
CA ARG A 185 76.12 -4.86 3.85
C ARG A 185 74.62 -5.19 3.83
N PRO A 186 73.79 -4.45 4.58
CA PRO A 186 72.35 -4.66 4.55
C PRO A 186 71.80 -4.34 3.16
N VAL A 187 70.79 -5.11 2.75
CA VAL A 187 70.11 -4.95 1.45
C VAL A 187 68.65 -4.68 1.73
N ARG A 188 68.02 -3.81 0.93
CA ARG A 188 66.59 -3.55 1.06
C ARG A 188 65.79 -4.81 0.72
N ASN A 189 64.86 -5.18 1.60
CA ASN A 189 63.93 -6.27 1.37
C ASN A 189 62.70 -5.73 0.60
N PHE A 190 62.82 -5.66 -0.73
CA PHE A 190 61.76 -5.15 -1.60
C PHE A 190 60.47 -5.97 -1.51
N GLY A 191 60.58 -7.29 -1.36
CA GLY A 191 59.42 -8.18 -1.25
C GLY A 191 58.60 -7.91 0.01
N LEU A 192 59.27 -7.78 1.16
CA LEU A 192 58.59 -7.42 2.41
C LEU A 192 58.01 -6.00 2.34
N ALA A 193 58.74 -5.05 1.76
CA ALA A 193 58.26 -3.68 1.61
C ALA A 193 56.97 -3.60 0.74
N ASP A 194 56.94 -4.32 -0.39
CA ASP A 194 55.75 -4.39 -1.26
C ASP A 194 54.58 -5.09 -0.56
N LEU A 195 54.85 -6.20 0.13
CA LEU A 195 53.82 -6.93 0.87
C LEU A 195 53.18 -6.06 1.96
N LEU A 196 53.98 -5.39 2.78
CA LEU A 196 53.48 -4.50 3.83
C LEU A 196 52.67 -3.33 3.23
N GLY A 197 53.14 -2.74 2.13
CA GLY A 197 52.41 -1.68 1.43
C GLY A 197 51.05 -2.13 0.89
N ARG A 198 50.97 -3.31 0.27
CA ARG A 198 49.71 -3.87 -0.25
C ARG A 198 48.73 -4.19 0.87
N LEU A 199 49.21 -4.82 1.95
CA LEU A 199 48.37 -5.13 3.11
C LEU A 199 47.84 -3.87 3.78
N ALA A 200 48.68 -2.85 3.96
CA ALA A 200 48.24 -1.55 4.45
C ALA A 200 47.12 -0.95 3.58
N GLY A 201 47.26 -1.04 2.25
CA GLY A 201 46.24 -0.57 1.31
C GLY A 201 44.92 -1.35 1.38
N VAL A 202 44.97 -2.68 1.62
CA VAL A 202 43.76 -3.50 1.81
C VAL A 202 43.09 -3.19 3.15
N LEU A 203 43.88 -3.05 4.21
CA LEU A 203 43.38 -2.82 5.58
C LEU A 203 42.85 -1.40 5.80
N ALA A 204 43.27 -0.42 5.00
CA ALA A 204 42.82 0.96 5.05
C ALA A 204 41.50 1.21 4.29
N ARG A 205 41.04 0.28 3.44
CA ARG A 205 39.76 0.42 2.75
C ARG A 205 38.61 0.38 3.76
N ARG A 206 37.71 1.36 3.68
CA ARG A 206 36.39 1.27 4.30
C ARG A 206 35.50 0.45 3.37
N TRP A 207 35.02 -0.67 3.89
CA TRP A 207 34.03 -1.54 3.25
C TRP A 207 32.64 -1.16 3.77
#